data_AF-A0A6L6GIF8-F1
#
_entry.id   AF-A0A6L6GIF8-F1
#
_cell.length_a   1.000
_cell.length_b   1.000
_cell.length_c   1.000
_cell.angle_alpha   90.00
_cell.angle_beta   90.00
_cell.angle_gamma   90.00
#
_symmetry.space_group_name_H-M   'P 1'
#
loop_
_entity.id
_entity.type
_entity.pdbx_description
1 polymer ?
#
loop_
_entity_poly.entity_id
_entity_poly.type
_entity_poly.pdbx_seq_one_letter_code
_entity_poly.pdbx_strand_id
1 'polypeptide(L)' 'MLLMYLGFAIIIIGAIGFLIAAFKTSILWGLGCFLFYPISIVFLILHWQEAKNPFFLQLIGIGFVFAGSMFITP' A
#
# COMPACT_ATOMS: atom_id res chain seq x y z
N MET A 1 5.72 20.19 -2.09
CA MET A 1 6.73 19.28 -2.68
C MET A 1 7.27 18.24 -1.69
N LEU A 2 7.92 18.62 -0.59
CA LEU A 2 8.54 17.66 0.35
C LEU A 2 7.53 16.67 1.00
N LEU A 3 6.34 17.16 1.39
CA LEU A 3 5.26 16.31 1.94
C LEU A 3 4.77 15.24 0.95
N MET A 4 4.71 15.57 -0.34
CA MET A 4 4.30 14.66 -1.39
C MET A 4 5.32 13.52 -1.54
N TYR A 5 6.62 13.83 -1.54
CA TYR A 5 7.68 12.80 -1.57
C TYR A 5 7.66 11.90 -0.34
N LEU A 6 7.41 12.45 0.85
CA LEU A 6 7.21 11.66 2.06
C LEU A 6 5.99 10.72 1.94
N GLY A 7 4.87 11.24 1.43
CA GLY A 7 3.68 10.42 1.16
C GLY A 7 3.98 9.27 0.21
N PHE A 8 4.71 9.52 -0.88
CA PHE A 8 5.15 8.46 -1.80
C PHE A 8 6.03 7.41 -1.12
N ALA A 9 7.00 7.81 -0.29
CA ALA A 9 7.84 6.88 0.45
C ALA A 9 7.01 5.97 1.37
N ILE A 10 6.02 6.55 2.07
CA ILE A 10 5.11 5.82 2.96
C ILE A 10 4.25 4.82 2.17
N ILE A 11 3.73 5.22 1.01
CA ILE A 11 2.98 4.31 0.11
C ILE A 11 3.84 3.14 -0.33
N ILE A 12 5.10 3.38 -0.72
CA ILE A 12 6.02 2.32 -1.15
C ILE A 12 6.30 1.34 0.01
N ILE A 13 6.54 1.86 1.22
CA ILE A 13 6.74 1.01 2.40
C ILE A 13 5.49 0.18 2.69
N GLY A 14 4.29 0.76 2.60
CA GLY A 14 3.03 0.04 2.76
C GLY A 14 2.77 -0.98 1.65
N ALA A 15 3.16 -0.71 0.41
CA ALA A 15 3.05 -1.63 -0.72
C ALA A 15 4.00 -2.82 -0.58
N ILE A 16 5.25 -2.55 -0.19
CA ILE A 16 6.24 -3.60 0.08
C ILE A 16 5.78 -4.45 1.27
N GLY A 17 5.30 -3.83 2.36
CA GLY A 17 4.77 -4.56 3.52
C GLY A 17 3.58 -5.46 3.15
N PHE A 18 2.71 -4.98 2.25
CA PHE A 18 1.59 -5.76 1.73
C PHE A 18 2.06 -6.96 0.91
N LEU A 19 3.04 -6.74 0.01
CA LEU A 19 3.64 -7.80 -0.77
C LEU A 19 4.32 -8.84 0.13
N ILE A 20 5.09 -8.41 1.13
CA ILE A 20 5.75 -9.30 2.08
C ILE A 20 4.72 -10.15 2.81
N ALA A 21 3.63 -9.56 3.31
CA ALA A 21 2.55 -10.31 3.94
C ALA A 21 1.94 -11.35 2.98
N ALA A 22 1.70 -10.96 1.72
CA ALA A 22 1.19 -11.87 0.69
C ALA A 22 2.14 -13.03 0.39
N PHE A 23 3.43 -12.77 0.22
CA PHE A 23 4.45 -13.81 0.01
C PHE A 23 4.64 -14.71 1.24
N LYS A 24 4.52 -14.15 2.46
CA LYS A 24 4.58 -14.92 3.71
C LYS A 24 3.41 -15.87 3.87
N THR A 25 2.22 -15.52 3.37
CA THR A 25 1.08 -16.45 3.38
C THR A 25 1.21 -17.50 2.28
N SER A 26 1.44 -17.09 1.02
CA SER A 26 1.81 -18.04 -0.04
C SER A 26 2.46 -17.34 -1.23
N ILE A 27 3.33 -18.06 -1.92
CA ILE A 27 3.94 -17.60 -3.18
C ILE A 27 2.90 -17.28 -4.26
N LEU A 28 1.78 -18.03 -4.32
CA LEU A 28 0.67 -17.78 -5.25
C LEU A 28 -0.02 -16.44 -4.96
N TRP A 29 -0.24 -16.12 -3.68
CA TRP A 29 -0.83 -14.84 -3.26
C TRP A 29 0.11 -13.66 -3.53
N GLY A 30 1.42 -13.82 -3.25
CA GLY A 30 2.44 -12.82 -3.55
C GLY A 30 2.52 -12.50 -5.04
N LEU A 31 2.63 -13.53 -5.89
CA LEU A 31 2.60 -13.38 -7.35
C LEU A 31 1.27 -12.84 -7.86
N GLY A 32 0.15 -13.31 -7.28
CA GLY A 32 -1.19 -12.84 -7.63
C GLY A 32 -1.36 -11.35 -7.35
N CYS A 33 -0.96 -10.87 -6.17
CA CYS A 33 -0.98 -9.44 -5.84
C CYS A 33 -0.04 -8.61 -6.72
N PHE A 34 1.10 -9.17 -7.15
CA PHE A 34 2.06 -8.47 -7.99
C PHE A 34 1.63 -8.36 -9.45
N LEU A 35 1.07 -9.42 -10.03
CA LEU A 35 0.63 -9.48 -11.43
C LEU A 35 -0.76 -8.90 -11.64
N PHE A 36 -1.67 -9.07 -10.67
CA PHE A 36 -3.06 -8.67 -10.79
C PHE A 36 -3.49 -7.86 -9.59
N TYR A 37 -3.57 -6.55 -9.78
CA TYR A 37 -4.10 -5.62 -8.79
C TYR A 37 -5.43 -6.04 -8.14
N PRO A 38 -6.46 -6.57 -8.84
CA PRO A 38 -7.69 -7.00 -8.18
C PRO A 38 -7.49 -8.14 -7.16
N ILE A 39 -6.47 -8.98 -7.32
CA ILE A 39 -6.15 -10.03 -6.35
C ILE A 39 -5.70 -9.44 -5.01
N SER A 40 -5.07 -8.26 -5.02
CA SER A 40 -4.70 -7.56 -3.78
C SER A 40 -5.93 -7.21 -2.93
N ILE A 41 -7.06 -6.85 -3.54
CA ILE A 41 -8.31 -6.55 -2.81
C ILE A 41 -8.89 -7.84 -2.22
N VAL A 42 -8.87 -8.94 -2.98
CA VAL A 42 -9.32 -10.25 -2.49
C VAL A 42 -8.44 -10.71 -1.31
N PHE A 43 -7.13 -10.56 -1.43
CA PHE A 43 -6.17 -10.86 -0.36
C PHE A 43 -6.40 -9.99 0.88
N LEU A 44 -6.66 -8.69 0.70
CA LEU A 44 -6.99 -7.77 1.79
C LEU A 44 -8.21 -8.27 2.59
N ILE A 45 -9.27 -8.68 1.90
CA ILE A 45 -10.52 -9.14 2.53
C ILE A 45 -10.30 -10.50 3.22
N LEU A 46 -9.66 -11.46 2.53
CA LEU A 46 -9.45 -12.81 3.04
C LEU A 46 -8.40 -12.87 4.15
N HIS A 47 -7.37 -12.03 4.09
CA HIS A 47 -6.21 -12.04 5.00
C HIS A 47 -6.08 -10.69 5.72
N TRP A 48 -7.22 -10.16 6.16
CA TRP A 48 -7.33 -8.87 6.83
C TRP A 48 -6.37 -8.71 8.02
N GLN A 49 -6.13 -9.76 8.81
CA GLN A 49 -5.24 -9.67 9.97
C GLN A 49 -3.79 -9.37 9.60
N GLU A 50 -3.30 -9.95 8.50
CA GLU A 50 -1.94 -9.74 8.00
C GLU A 50 -1.85 -8.45 7.18
N ALA A 51 -2.92 -8.14 6.41
CA ALA A 51 -2.94 -7.06 5.45
C ALA A 51 -3.32 -5.68 6.03
N LYS A 52 -3.98 -5.63 7.20
CA LYS A 52 -4.45 -4.36 7.79
C LYS A 52 -3.32 -3.36 8.03
N ASN A 53 -2.20 -3.79 8.62
CA ASN A 53 -1.09 -2.91 8.96
C ASN A 53 -0.49 -2.24 7.71
N PRO A 54 -0.06 -3.00 6.69
CA PRO A 54 0.47 -2.39 5.47
C PRO A 54 -0.56 -1.58 4.70
N PHE A 55 -1.85 -1.98 4.72
CA PHE A 55 -2.91 -1.23 4.07
C PHE A 55 -3.19 0.12 4.74
N PHE A 56 -3.27 0.17 6.07
CA PHE A 56 -3.40 1.44 6.80
C PHE A 56 -2.20 2.36 6.56
N LEU A 57 -1.01 1.78 6.43
CA LEU A 57 0.21 2.54 6.12
C LEU A 57 0.14 3.16 4.72
N GLN A 58 -0.35 2.42 3.71
CA GLN A 58 -0.65 3.00 2.39
C GLN A 58 -1.72 4.11 2.47
N LEU A 59 -2.78 3.91 3.26
CA LEU A 59 -3.85 4.89 3.43
C LEU A 59 -3.33 6.22 4.02
N ILE A 60 -2.46 6.12 5.03
CA ILE A 60 -1.77 7.28 5.63
C ILE A 60 -0.90 7.95 4.57
N GLY A 61 -0.12 7.19 3.80
CA GLY A 61 0.71 7.71 2.72
C GLY A 61 -0.09 8.46 1.66
N ILE A 62 -1.26 7.94 1.25
CA ILE A 62 -2.20 8.62 0.35
C ILE A 62 -2.68 9.93 0.96
N GLY A 63 -3.01 9.94 2.26
CA GLY A 63 -3.38 11.16 2.98
C GLY A 63 -2.28 12.22 2.93
N PHE A 64 -1.01 11.83 3.10
CA PHE A 64 0.13 12.73 2.99
C PHE A 64 0.37 13.25 1.56
N VAL A 65 0.20 12.40 0.54
CA VAL A 65 0.27 12.82 -0.87
C VAL A 65 -0.83 13.83 -1.18
N PHE A 66 -2.06 13.56 -0.75
CA PHE A 66 -3.21 14.42 -1.01
C PHE A 66 -3.12 15.75 -0.26
N ALA A 67 -2.70 15.73 1.01
CA ALA A 67 -2.42 16.96 1.75
C ALA A 67 -1.28 17.73 1.08
N GLY A 68 -0.20 17.04 0.68
CA GLY A 68 0.94 17.63 0.00
C GLY A 68 0.61 18.25 -1.36
N SER A 69 -0.36 17.70 -2.10
CA SER A 69 -0.80 18.24 -3.39
C SER A 69 -1.68 19.49 -3.24
N MET A 70 -2.43 19.63 -2.14
CA MET A 70 -3.20 20.86 -1.87
C MET A 70 -2.32 22.09 -1.65
N PHE A 71 -1.09 21.90 -1.15
CA PHE A 71 -0.08 22.98 -1.04
C PHE A 71 0.78 23.13 -2.30
N ILE A 72 0.55 22.29 -3.32
CA ILE A 72 1.12 22.41 -4.67
C ILE A 72 0.01 23.00 -5.55
N THR A 73 -0.43 24.23 -5.25
CA THR A 73 -1.15 25.04 -6.22
C THR A 73 -0.14 25.84 -7.05
N PRO A 74 -0.34 26.01 -8.36
CA PRO A 74 0.50 26.88 -9.19
C PRO A 74 0.43 28.34 -8.77
#